data_AF-A0A7C3GH31-F1
#
_entry.id   AF-A0A7C3GH31-F1
#
_cell.length_a   1.000
_cell.length_b   1.000
_cell.length_c   1.000
_cell.angle_alpha   90.00
_cell.angle_beta   90.00
_cell.angle_gamma   90.00
#
_symmetry.space_group_name_H-M   'P 1'
#
loop_
_entity.id
_entity.type
_entity.pdbx_description
1 polymer ?
#
loop_
_entity_poly.entity_id
_entity_poly.type
_entity_poly.pdbx_seq_one_letter_code
_entity_poly.pdbx_strand_id
1 'polypeptide(L)'
;MNSTPSQRPPNSPPRGSGPLRRRPPRFPWWTGVLLLILLSLLVYLPQQRVADITYDFFLKQIRQDNVAEVTIEGETATGQFRKPPLKSAAEGTPSSKGGDQGNQPASGKSPSAERLPERFRVVLPGSDEARSKLIDELIAHGARVRNTGAGTAVYLYYALMFLLPIVLLAWMWIMLRRSRDPTAPGGFLSGFTRSPARRYEATSEAVTFDDVAGIETVKAELEEIIEFLREPEKFQKLGARIPKGVLLNGPPGTGKTLLARAVAGEAGVPFFSVNGSEFIQMFVGVGAGRVRDLFRTAKAQAPAIIFIDEIDAVGRQRGAGLGGGHDEREQTLNQILSEMDGFTPADSVIV
;
A
#
# COMPACT_ATOMS: atom_id res chain seq x y z
N MET A 1 76.87 -15.49 24.37
CA MET A 1 76.62 -14.06 24.10
C MET A 1 76.55 -13.88 22.59
N ASN A 2 75.37 -13.64 22.03
CA ASN A 2 75.17 -13.05 20.71
C ASN A 2 73.70 -12.65 20.60
N SER A 3 73.44 -11.34 20.58
CA SER A 3 72.11 -10.75 20.38
C SER A 3 72.22 -9.64 19.34
N THR A 4 71.65 -9.92 18.18
CA THR A 4 71.45 -9.03 17.02
C THR A 4 70.35 -7.99 17.30
N PRO A 5 70.38 -6.83 16.59
CA PRO A 5 69.62 -5.64 16.98
C PRO A 5 68.18 -5.60 16.45
N SER A 6 67.31 -4.99 17.25
CA SER A 6 65.90 -4.68 16.96
C SER A 6 65.77 -3.59 15.89
N GLN A 7 65.13 -3.92 14.77
CA GLN A 7 64.65 -2.95 13.77
C GLN A 7 63.17 -2.62 14.04
N ARG A 8 62.86 -1.33 14.12
CA ARG A 8 61.49 -0.78 14.23
C ARG A 8 60.76 -0.88 12.87
N PRO A 9 59.43 -1.13 12.84
CA PRO A 9 58.66 -0.98 11.61
C PRO A 9 58.30 0.50 11.32
N PRO A 10 58.05 0.88 10.06
CA PRO A 10 57.92 2.27 9.62
C PRO A 10 56.48 2.82 9.72
N ASN A 11 56.42 4.10 10.06
CA ASN A 11 55.43 5.15 9.76
C ASN A 11 54.10 4.75 9.08
N SER A 12 53.00 4.85 9.83
CA SER A 12 51.64 5.03 9.31
C SER A 12 51.39 6.49 8.86
N PRO A 13 50.77 6.75 7.68
CA PRO A 13 50.46 8.11 7.23
C PRO A 13 49.26 8.72 7.98
N PRO A 14 49.11 10.07 8.00
CA PRO A 14 48.10 10.74 8.80
C PRO A 14 46.68 10.52 8.25
N ARG A 15 45.71 10.33 9.14
CA ARG A 15 44.27 10.33 8.81
C ARG A 15 43.89 11.72 8.32
N GLY A 16 43.83 11.90 7.01
CA GLY A 16 43.19 13.05 6.38
C GLY A 16 41.71 13.09 6.75
N SER A 17 41.30 14.14 7.45
CA SER A 17 39.92 14.53 7.63
C SER A 17 39.32 14.92 6.28
N GLY A 18 38.68 13.97 5.60
CA GLY A 18 37.84 14.28 4.44
C GLY A 18 36.73 15.27 4.84
N PRO A 19 36.26 16.13 3.93
CA PRO A 19 35.23 17.12 4.25
C PRO A 19 33.98 16.38 4.74
N LEU A 20 33.52 16.75 5.94
CA LEU A 20 32.25 16.27 6.50
C LEU A 20 31.14 16.55 5.48
N ARG A 21 30.75 15.53 4.70
CA ARG A 21 29.54 15.57 3.88
C ARG A 21 28.37 15.80 4.83
N ARG A 22 27.95 17.06 4.96
CA ARG A 22 26.74 17.44 5.68
C ARG A 22 25.58 16.65 5.06
N ARG A 23 25.05 15.68 5.81
CA ARG A 23 23.85 14.95 5.41
C ARG A 23 22.73 15.99 5.27
N PRO A 24 22.01 16.04 4.13
CA PRO A 24 20.87 16.94 4.02
C PRO A 24 19.82 16.56 5.07
N PRO A 25 19.05 17.53 5.59
CA PRO A 25 18.04 17.26 6.61
C PRO A 25 17.05 16.22 6.07
N ARG A 26 16.89 15.11 6.81
CA ARG A 26 15.89 14.08 6.50
C ARG A 26 14.54 14.62 6.95
N PHE A 27 13.78 15.18 6.01
CA PHE A 27 12.37 15.50 6.28
C PHE A 27 11.60 14.19 6.48
N PRO A 28 11.03 13.96 7.68
CA PRO A 28 10.35 12.71 7.96
C PRO A 28 9.02 12.66 7.22
N TRP A 29 8.62 11.48 6.75
CA TRP A 29 7.46 11.29 5.87
C TRP A 29 6.14 11.87 6.41
N TRP A 30 6.00 11.98 7.75
CA TRP A 30 4.83 12.58 8.39
C TRP A 30 4.66 14.07 8.08
N THR A 31 5.69 14.78 7.63
CA THR A 31 5.54 16.18 7.21
C THR A 31 4.71 16.31 5.93
N GLY A 32 4.77 15.32 5.04
CA GLY A 32 3.93 15.30 3.83
C GLY A 32 2.46 15.04 4.14
N VAL A 33 2.20 14.13 5.08
CA VAL A 33 0.84 13.83 5.58
C VAL A 33 0.28 15.03 6.34
N LEU A 34 1.08 15.66 7.19
CA LEU A 34 0.69 16.84 7.95
C LEU A 34 0.40 18.03 7.03
N LEU A 35 1.16 18.20 5.94
CA LEU A 35 0.89 19.21 4.92
C LEU A 35 -0.40 18.93 4.15
N LEU A 36 -0.70 17.67 3.83
CA LEU A 36 -1.97 17.28 3.19
C LEU A 36 -3.17 17.49 4.11
N ILE A 37 -3.05 17.18 5.40
CA ILE A 37 -4.08 17.45 6.40
C ILE A 37 -4.28 18.96 6.56
N LEU A 38 -3.20 19.73 6.65
CA LEU A 38 -3.25 21.20 6.72
C LEU A 38 -3.89 21.80 5.46
N LEU A 39 -3.59 21.24 4.28
CA LEU A 39 -4.20 21.64 3.01
C LEU A 39 -5.69 21.30 2.96
N SER A 40 -6.07 20.09 3.40
CA SER A 40 -7.48 19.71 3.51
C SER A 40 -8.21 20.65 4.47
N LEU A 41 -7.60 20.96 5.61
CA LEU A 41 -8.13 21.93 6.58
C LEU A 41 -8.25 23.34 5.98
N LEU A 42 -7.33 23.75 5.10
CA LEU A 42 -7.39 25.03 4.39
C LEU A 42 -8.60 25.10 3.45
N VAL A 43 -8.96 23.99 2.80
CA VAL A 43 -10.17 23.89 1.95
C VAL A 43 -11.45 23.91 2.78
N TYR A 44 -11.39 23.43 4.04
CA TYR A 44 -12.52 23.47 4.97
C TYR A 44 -12.69 24.81 5.70
N LEU A 45 -11.91 25.86 5.39
CA LEU A 45 -12.24 27.19 5.90
C LEU A 45 -13.66 27.56 5.46
N PRO A 46 -14.48 28.10 6.38
CA PRO A 46 -15.88 28.37 6.10
C PRO A 46 -16.00 29.36 4.93
N GLN A 47 -16.44 28.84 3.78
CA GLN A 47 -16.95 29.65 2.67
C GLN A 47 -18.11 30.47 3.23
N GLN A 48 -17.96 31.80 3.27
CA GLN A 48 -19.03 32.67 3.75
C GLN A 48 -20.27 32.41 2.90
N ARG A 49 -21.41 32.15 3.54
CA ARG A 49 -22.66 31.88 2.83
C ARG A 49 -23.07 33.17 2.09
N VAL A 50 -23.08 33.12 0.76
CA VAL A 50 -23.57 34.21 -0.09
C VAL A 50 -24.95 33.80 -0.62
N ALA A 51 -25.93 34.69 -0.56
CA ALA A 51 -27.25 34.45 -1.16
C ALA A 51 -27.29 34.92 -2.61
N ASP A 52 -27.64 34.02 -3.53
CA ASP A 52 -27.99 34.41 -4.89
C ASP A 52 -29.41 34.99 -4.91
N ILE A 53 -29.53 36.25 -5.33
CA ILE A 53 -30.81 36.98 -5.40
C ILE A 53 -31.12 37.43 -6.83
N THR A 54 -32.41 37.53 -7.16
CA THR A 54 -32.87 38.02 -8.46
C THR A 54 -32.73 39.54 -8.58
N TYR A 55 -32.51 40.04 -9.80
CA TYR A 55 -32.36 41.48 -10.08
C TYR A 55 -33.57 42.31 -9.60
N ASP A 56 -34.80 41.83 -9.83
CA ASP A 56 -36.01 42.53 -9.38
C ASP A 56 -36.12 42.63 -7.85
N PHE A 57 -35.65 41.59 -7.15
CA PHE A 57 -35.60 41.58 -5.70
C PHE A 57 -34.54 42.57 -5.20
N PHE A 58 -33.38 42.61 -5.87
CA PHE A 58 -32.32 43.56 -5.57
C PHE A 58 -32.80 45.03 -5.74
N LEU A 59 -33.49 45.37 -6.83
CA LEU A 59 -34.08 46.70 -7.04
C LEU A 59 -35.10 47.08 -5.94
N LYS A 60 -35.89 46.12 -5.45
CA LYS A 60 -36.79 46.36 -4.31
C LYS A 60 -36.00 46.68 -3.03
N GLN A 61 -34.88 46.01 -2.80
CA GLN A 61 -34.04 46.22 -1.62
C GLN A 61 -33.27 47.56 -1.67
N ILE A 62 -32.88 48.03 -2.86
CA ILE A 62 -32.28 49.37 -3.03
C ILE A 62 -33.30 50.45 -2.67
N ARG A 63 -34.53 50.37 -3.21
CA ARG A 63 -35.60 51.33 -2.92
C ARG A 63 -36.05 51.35 -1.45
N GLN A 64 -35.76 50.28 -0.70
CA GLN A 64 -36.02 50.15 0.73
C GLN A 64 -34.81 50.57 1.60
N ASP A 65 -33.78 51.19 1.01
CA ASP A 65 -32.53 51.60 1.65
C ASP A 65 -31.80 50.45 2.39
N ASN A 66 -32.08 49.19 2.02
CA ASN A 66 -31.59 48.02 2.75
C ASN A 66 -30.25 47.51 2.22
N VAL A 67 -29.62 48.22 1.29
CA VAL A 67 -28.31 47.89 0.72
C VAL A 67 -27.25 48.81 1.33
N ALA A 68 -26.18 48.22 1.89
CA ALA A 68 -25.11 48.96 2.57
C ALA A 68 -23.94 49.28 1.64
N GLU A 69 -23.46 48.26 0.92
CA GLU A 69 -22.32 48.35 0.00
C GLU A 69 -22.55 47.40 -1.16
N VAL A 70 -22.19 47.85 -2.37
CA VAL A 70 -22.26 47.05 -3.59
C VAL A 70 -20.91 47.11 -4.29
N THR A 71 -20.34 45.94 -4.51
CA THR A 71 -19.14 45.74 -5.31
C THR A 71 -19.53 45.12 -6.63
N ILE A 72 -19.24 45.81 -7.74
CA ILE A 72 -19.55 45.35 -9.09
C ILE A 72 -18.30 44.66 -9.65
N GLU A 73 -18.45 43.38 -10.01
CA GLU A 73 -17.42 42.52 -10.61
C GLU A 73 -17.96 41.94 -11.94
N GLY A 74 -17.70 42.65 -13.05
CA GLY A 74 -18.15 42.23 -14.38
C GLY A 74 -19.68 42.20 -14.50
N GLU A 75 -20.25 41.02 -14.76
CA GLU A 75 -21.70 40.75 -14.87
C GLU A 75 -22.37 40.46 -13.53
N THR A 76 -21.60 40.35 -12.45
CA THR A 76 -22.14 40.08 -11.12
C THR A 76 -21.85 41.22 -10.16
N ALA A 77 -22.82 41.56 -9.32
CA ALA A 77 -22.60 42.43 -8.17
C ALA A 77 -22.69 41.60 -6.89
N THR A 78 -21.75 41.82 -5.98
CA THR A 78 -21.81 41.29 -4.62
C THR A 78 -21.94 42.43 -3.63
N GLY A 79 -22.72 42.24 -2.58
CA GLY A 79 -22.98 43.31 -1.63
C GLY A 79 -23.39 42.82 -0.27
N GLN A 80 -23.63 43.77 0.63
CA GLN A 80 -24.11 43.51 1.98
C GLN A 80 -25.44 44.21 2.24
N PHE A 81 -26.37 43.49 2.86
CA PHE A 81 -27.61 44.08 3.36
C PHE A 81 -27.36 44.81 4.68
N ARG A 82 -28.10 45.90 4.93
CA ARG A 82 -28.15 46.53 6.25
C ARG A 82 -28.90 45.66 7.25
N LYS A 83 -29.97 44.99 6.80
CA LYS A 83 -30.73 44.00 7.56
C LYS A 83 -31.07 42.81 6.66
N PRO A 84 -30.71 41.57 7.02
CA PRO A 84 -30.95 40.41 6.17
C PRO A 84 -32.46 40.15 5.96
N PRO A 85 -32.97 40.18 4.71
CA PRO A 85 -34.38 39.98 4.42
C PRO A 85 -34.79 38.49 4.48
N LEU A 86 -36.09 38.22 4.59
CA LEU A 86 -36.65 36.86 4.63
C LEU A 86 -36.63 36.21 3.25
N LYS A 87 -36.24 34.92 3.19
CA LYS A 87 -36.09 34.14 1.94
C LYS A 87 -37.38 34.01 1.12
N SER A 88 -38.56 34.00 1.77
CA SER A 88 -39.86 33.92 1.08
C SER A 88 -40.16 35.12 0.16
N ALA A 89 -39.46 36.24 0.33
CA ALA A 89 -39.61 37.41 -0.54
C ALA A 89 -38.67 37.41 -1.76
N ALA A 90 -37.66 36.53 -1.76
CA ALA A 90 -36.65 36.40 -2.82
C ALA A 90 -36.98 35.27 -3.82
N GLU A 91 -38.08 34.53 -3.63
CA GLU A 91 -38.48 33.41 -4.49
C GLU A 91 -38.87 33.90 -5.89
N GLY A 92 -37.89 33.76 -6.78
CA GLY A 92 -37.97 33.94 -8.22
C GLY A 92 -36.64 33.54 -8.86
N THR A 93 -36.05 32.42 -8.42
CA THR A 93 -34.80 31.89 -8.98
C THR A 93 -35.13 30.92 -10.12
N PRO A 94 -34.63 31.12 -11.35
CA PRO A 94 -34.54 30.02 -12.30
C PRO A 94 -33.43 29.08 -11.80
N SER A 95 -33.84 27.96 -11.23
CA SER A 95 -32.95 26.83 -10.94
C SER A 95 -32.37 26.29 -12.24
N SER A 96 -31.11 26.62 -12.53
CA SER A 96 -30.29 25.83 -13.44
C SER A 96 -29.97 24.49 -12.77
N LYS A 97 -30.77 23.46 -13.06
CA LYS A 97 -30.36 22.05 -12.98
C LYS A 97 -31.08 21.27 -14.08
N GLY A 98 -30.34 20.85 -15.10
CA GLY A 98 -30.74 19.76 -15.98
C GLY A 98 -30.61 18.42 -15.26
N GLY A 99 -31.47 17.46 -15.62
CA GLY A 99 -31.29 16.03 -15.33
C GLY A 99 -32.30 15.40 -14.39
N ASP A 100 -33.49 15.09 -14.94
CA ASP A 100 -34.27 13.85 -14.84
C ASP A 100 -34.30 13.03 -13.52
N GLN A 101 -35.50 12.90 -12.91
CA GLN A 101 -36.22 11.64 -12.62
C GLN A 101 -37.36 11.82 -11.59
N GLY A 102 -38.54 11.28 -11.91
CA GLY A 102 -39.26 10.34 -11.03
C GLY A 102 -39.99 10.85 -9.77
N ASN A 103 -41.24 11.28 -9.96
CA ASN A 103 -42.47 10.95 -9.21
C ASN A 103 -42.49 10.79 -7.64
N GLN A 104 -43.06 11.81 -6.97
CA GLN A 104 -44.07 11.83 -5.86
C GLN A 104 -43.81 11.15 -4.48
N PRO A 105 -44.53 11.55 -3.39
CA PRO A 105 -44.94 12.91 -2.98
C PRO A 105 -44.73 13.22 -1.48
N ALA A 106 -44.76 14.53 -1.19
CA ALA A 106 -45.07 15.26 0.05
C ALA A 106 -45.20 14.53 1.41
N SER A 107 -44.36 14.93 2.38
CA SER A 107 -44.79 15.13 3.77
C SER A 107 -44.30 16.49 4.28
N GLY A 108 -45.22 17.25 4.89
CA GLY A 108 -45.09 18.68 5.08
C GLY A 108 -44.12 19.14 6.17
N LYS A 109 -43.58 20.35 5.95
CA LYS A 109 -43.16 21.31 6.98
C LYS A 109 -43.42 22.73 6.45
N SER A 110 -44.08 23.55 7.27
CA SER A 110 -44.40 24.96 7.00
C SER A 110 -43.17 25.74 6.48
N PRO A 111 -43.37 26.78 5.63
CA PRO A 111 -42.27 27.60 5.13
C PRO A 111 -41.68 28.37 6.31
N SER A 112 -40.62 27.82 6.88
CA SER A 112 -39.88 28.47 7.95
C SER A 112 -39.26 29.71 7.33
N ALA A 113 -39.54 30.89 7.88
CA ALA A 113 -39.04 32.17 7.39
C ALA A 113 -37.51 32.25 7.60
N GLU A 114 -36.76 31.55 6.75
CA GLU A 114 -35.31 31.48 6.79
C GLU A 114 -34.76 32.86 6.38
N ARG A 115 -33.94 33.47 7.22
CA ARG A 115 -33.30 34.76 6.91
C ARG A 115 -32.17 34.54 5.92
N LEU A 116 -32.08 35.39 4.90
CA LEU A 116 -30.96 35.35 3.96
C LEU A 116 -29.66 35.74 4.69
N PRO A 117 -28.50 35.21 4.27
CA PRO A 117 -27.20 35.68 4.76
C PRO A 117 -26.98 37.18 4.48
N GLU A 118 -26.11 37.80 5.26
CA GLU A 118 -25.79 39.24 5.17
C GLU A 118 -25.18 39.63 3.82
N ARG A 119 -24.49 38.70 3.16
CA ARG A 119 -23.88 38.90 1.83
C ARG A 119 -24.78 38.32 0.74
N PHE A 120 -24.96 39.10 -0.33
CA PHE A 120 -25.69 38.66 -1.51
C PHE A 120 -24.85 38.75 -2.78
N ARG A 121 -25.26 38.00 -3.79
CA ARG A 121 -24.78 38.03 -5.17
C ARG A 121 -25.98 38.20 -6.09
N VAL A 122 -25.89 39.11 -7.04
CA VAL A 122 -26.91 39.38 -8.06
C VAL A 122 -26.25 39.44 -9.44
N VAL A 123 -26.91 38.90 -10.44
CA VAL A 123 -26.50 39.04 -11.85
C VAL A 123 -27.09 40.35 -12.39
N LEU A 124 -26.24 41.21 -12.93
CA LEU A 124 -26.62 42.49 -13.50
C LEU A 124 -27.09 42.33 -14.95
N PRO A 125 -28.01 43.18 -15.44
CA PRO A 125 -28.37 43.20 -16.85
C PRO A 125 -27.17 43.62 -17.70
N GLY A 126 -26.97 42.95 -18.84
CA GLY A 126 -25.84 43.18 -19.74
C GLY A 126 -25.92 44.47 -20.57
N SER A 127 -27.00 45.26 -20.48
CA SER A 127 -27.13 46.52 -21.20
C SER A 127 -26.46 47.68 -20.46
N ASP A 128 -25.57 48.40 -21.13
CA ASP A 128 -24.80 49.51 -20.53
C ASP A 128 -25.70 50.65 -20.01
N GLU A 129 -26.83 50.91 -20.69
CA GLU A 129 -27.83 51.89 -20.25
C GLU A 129 -28.50 51.51 -18.92
N ALA A 130 -28.81 50.23 -18.70
CA ALA A 130 -29.42 49.78 -17.45
C ALA A 130 -28.42 49.85 -16.29
N ARG A 131 -27.13 49.62 -16.57
CA ARG A 131 -26.06 49.68 -15.56
C ARG A 131 -25.79 51.10 -15.09
N SER A 132 -25.77 52.08 -16.00
CA SER A 132 -25.59 53.49 -15.63
C SER A 132 -26.73 53.98 -14.71
N LYS A 133 -27.98 53.73 -15.09
CA LYS A 133 -29.16 54.07 -14.28
C LYS A 133 -29.15 53.40 -12.90
N LEU A 134 -28.70 52.15 -12.82
CA LEU A 134 -28.57 51.43 -11.56
C LEU A 134 -27.49 52.02 -10.64
N ILE A 135 -26.35 52.43 -11.21
CA ILE A 135 -25.28 53.08 -10.44
C ILE A 135 -25.79 54.43 -9.89
N ASP A 136 -26.53 55.19 -10.69
CA ASP A 136 -27.13 56.45 -10.25
C ASP A 136 -28.16 56.23 -9.12
N GLU A 137 -29.02 55.21 -9.23
CA GLU A 137 -30.00 54.83 -8.20
C GLU A 137 -29.32 54.35 -6.90
N LEU A 138 -28.22 53.60 -7.00
CA LEU A 138 -27.44 53.16 -5.84
C LEU A 138 -26.79 54.33 -5.10
N ILE A 139 -26.26 55.31 -5.82
CA ILE A 139 -25.65 56.51 -5.23
C ILE A 139 -26.74 57.38 -4.57
N ALA A 140 -27.90 57.53 -5.21
CA ALA A 140 -29.04 58.29 -4.68
C ALA A 140 -29.56 57.74 -3.34
N HIS A 141 -29.55 56.41 -3.18
CA HIS A 141 -29.93 55.72 -1.94
C HIS A 141 -28.74 55.50 -0.97
N GLY A 142 -27.62 56.18 -1.19
CA GLY A 142 -26.49 56.22 -0.26
C GLY A 142 -25.68 54.93 -0.15
N ALA A 143 -25.75 54.04 -1.15
CA ALA A 143 -24.92 52.85 -1.22
C ALA A 143 -23.51 53.20 -1.73
N ARG A 144 -22.48 52.62 -1.10
CA ARG A 144 -21.10 52.75 -1.61
C ARG A 144 -20.90 51.78 -2.76
N VAL A 145 -20.56 52.31 -3.93
CA VAL A 145 -20.25 51.50 -5.12
C VAL A 145 -18.74 51.36 -5.26
N ARG A 146 -18.24 50.13 -5.20
CA ARG A 146 -16.83 49.81 -5.47
C ARG A 146 -16.73 48.99 -6.76
N ASN A 147 -15.95 49.47 -7.72
CA ASN A 147 -15.59 48.66 -8.88
C ASN A 147 -14.25 47.98 -8.56
N THR A 148 -14.29 46.67 -8.39
CA THR A 148 -13.07 45.88 -8.17
C THR A 148 -12.92 44.96 -9.36
N GLY A 149 -11.94 45.23 -10.23
CA GLY A 149 -11.50 44.22 -11.19
C GLY A 149 -11.00 42.98 -10.43
N ALA A 150 -11.12 41.80 -11.02
CA ALA A 150 -10.65 40.55 -10.43
C ALA A 150 -9.25 40.75 -9.84
N GLY A 151 -9.17 40.81 -8.51
CA GLY A 151 -7.98 41.28 -7.83
C GLY A 151 -6.80 40.37 -8.14
N THR A 152 -5.59 40.93 -8.20
CA THR A 152 -4.33 40.14 -8.24
C THR A 152 -4.29 39.04 -7.17
N ALA A 153 -4.97 39.25 -6.04
CA ALA A 153 -5.18 38.25 -4.99
C ALA A 153 -5.99 37.01 -5.42
N VAL A 154 -7.00 37.17 -6.28
CA VAL A 154 -7.82 36.06 -6.79
C VAL A 154 -6.99 35.18 -7.72
N TYR A 155 -6.21 35.79 -8.63
CA TYR A 155 -5.29 35.06 -9.49
C TYR A 155 -4.19 34.35 -8.69
N LEU A 156 -3.64 35.01 -7.66
CA LEU A 156 -2.64 34.40 -6.77
C LEU A 156 -3.22 33.22 -5.97
N TYR A 157 -4.47 33.32 -5.51
CA TYR A 157 -5.17 32.23 -4.83
C TYR A 157 -5.30 31.00 -5.74
N TYR A 158 -5.82 31.18 -6.96
CA TYR A 158 -5.93 30.08 -7.92
C TYR A 158 -4.56 29.52 -8.31
N ALA A 159 -3.56 30.38 -8.55
CA ALA A 159 -2.20 29.95 -8.85
C ALA A 159 -1.61 29.10 -7.72
N LEU A 160 -1.76 29.51 -6.45
CA LEU A 160 -1.29 28.74 -5.30
C LEU A 160 -2.02 27.41 -5.16
N MET A 161 -3.34 27.39 -5.37
CA MET A 161 -4.17 26.19 -5.31
C MET A 161 -3.76 25.15 -6.37
N PHE A 162 -3.39 25.59 -7.57
CA PHE A 162 -2.91 24.71 -8.65
C PHE A 162 -1.42 24.35 -8.51
N LEU A 163 -0.57 25.26 -8.02
CA LEU A 163 0.87 25.05 -7.87
C LEU A 163 1.18 24.08 -6.73
N LEU A 164 0.44 24.15 -5.63
CA LEU A 164 0.68 23.34 -4.44
C LEU A 164 0.62 21.81 -4.70
N PRO A 165 -0.39 21.23 -5.36
CA PRO A 165 -0.41 19.79 -5.67
C PRO A 165 0.73 19.39 -6.62
N ILE A 166 1.11 20.25 -7.56
CA ILE A 166 2.24 20.00 -8.47
C ILE A 166 3.55 19.97 -7.70
N VAL A 167 3.77 20.91 -6.78
CA VAL A 167 4.95 20.95 -5.91
C VAL A 167 5.00 19.74 -4.98
N LEU A 168 3.85 19.32 -4.44
CA LEU A 168 3.76 18.13 -3.59
C LEU A 168 4.07 16.85 -4.37
N LEU A 169 3.53 16.70 -5.58
CA LEU A 169 3.82 15.58 -6.47
C LEU A 169 5.30 15.58 -6.89
N ALA A 170 5.87 16.73 -7.22
CA ALA A 170 7.29 16.85 -7.55
C ALA A 170 8.18 16.51 -6.35
N TRP A 171 7.83 16.99 -5.15
CA TRP A 171 8.53 16.68 -3.91
C TRP A 171 8.45 15.18 -3.58
N MET A 172 7.26 14.57 -3.70
CA MET A 172 7.05 13.14 -3.51
C MET A 172 7.81 12.31 -4.56
N TRP A 173 7.85 12.74 -5.82
CA TRP A 173 8.62 12.09 -6.89
C TRP A 173 10.13 12.12 -6.62
N ILE A 174 10.65 13.25 -6.15
CA ILE A 174 12.05 13.41 -5.75
C ILE A 174 12.35 12.55 -4.51
N MET A 175 11.44 12.48 -3.54
CA MET A 175 11.57 11.59 -2.38
C MET A 175 11.59 10.11 -2.83
N LEU A 176 10.70 9.71 -3.73
CA LEU A 176 10.63 8.33 -4.22
C LEU A 176 11.88 7.92 -5.00
N ARG A 177 12.46 8.85 -5.78
CA ARG A 177 13.75 8.63 -6.45
C ARG A 177 14.92 8.54 -5.46
N ARG A 178 14.86 9.24 -4.32
CA ARG A 178 15.86 9.11 -3.24
C ARG A 178 15.69 7.83 -2.41
N SER A 179 14.46 7.30 -2.31
CA SER A 179 14.18 6.05 -1.59
C SER A 179 14.44 4.80 -2.43
N ARG A 180 14.86 4.93 -3.69
CA ARG A 180 15.22 3.82 -4.59
C ARG A 180 16.66 3.34 -4.42
N ASP A 181 17.45 3.91 -3.52
CA ASP A 181 18.72 3.31 -3.11
C ASP A 181 18.45 1.95 -2.44
N PRO A 182 18.97 0.81 -2.98
CA PRO A 182 18.67 -0.54 -2.50
C PRO A 182 19.06 -0.85 -1.05
N THR A 183 19.70 0.09 -0.37
CA THR A 183 20.29 -0.03 0.97
C THR A 183 19.57 0.79 2.05
N ALA A 184 18.49 1.51 1.72
CA ALA A 184 17.76 2.35 2.67
C ALA A 184 16.55 1.61 3.29
N PRO A 185 16.58 1.24 4.58
CA PRO A 185 15.43 0.67 5.27
C PRO A 185 14.47 1.81 5.65
N GLY A 186 13.35 1.97 4.94
CA GLY A 186 12.38 3.03 5.28
C GLY A 186 11.24 3.33 4.31
N GLY A 187 11.12 2.61 3.18
CA GLY A 187 9.93 2.71 2.33
C GLY A 187 8.85 1.73 2.77
N PHE A 188 7.64 2.21 3.08
CA PHE A 188 6.45 1.42 3.43
C PHE A 188 6.18 0.24 2.47
N LEU A 189 6.59 0.36 1.20
CA LEU A 189 6.43 -0.68 0.17
C LEU A 189 7.52 -1.78 0.18
N SER A 190 8.62 -1.59 0.91
CA SER A 190 9.70 -2.59 1.02
C SER A 190 9.37 -3.72 1.99
N GLY A 191 8.43 -3.51 2.92
CA GLY A 191 8.00 -4.53 3.89
C GLY A 191 6.92 -5.47 3.36
N PHE A 192 6.20 -5.08 2.29
CA PHE A 192 5.12 -5.88 1.71
C PHE A 192 5.56 -6.83 0.58
N THR A 193 6.76 -6.63 0.03
CA THR A 193 7.29 -7.39 -1.12
C THR A 193 8.36 -8.41 -0.73
N ARG A 194 8.88 -8.33 0.48
CA ARG A 194 9.75 -9.37 1.05
C ARG A 194 8.96 -10.05 2.15
N SER A 195 8.33 -11.19 1.84
CA SER A 195 7.92 -12.09 2.91
C SER A 195 9.14 -12.28 3.82
N PRO A 196 8.98 -12.23 5.15
CA PRO A 196 10.10 -12.57 6.03
C PRO A 196 10.58 -13.93 5.56
N ALA A 197 11.83 -14.01 5.11
CA ALA A 197 12.46 -15.28 4.81
C ALA A 197 12.48 -16.01 6.16
N ARG A 198 11.44 -16.82 6.40
CA ARG A 198 11.38 -17.78 7.49
C ARG A 198 12.58 -18.66 7.19
N ARG A 199 13.71 -18.41 7.83
CA ARG A 199 14.87 -19.29 7.72
C ARG A 199 14.31 -20.63 8.14
N TYR A 200 14.28 -21.58 7.21
CA TYR A 200 13.93 -22.95 7.53
C TYR A 200 15.07 -23.41 8.44
N GLU A 201 14.83 -23.39 9.74
CA GLU A 201 15.78 -23.87 10.76
C GLU A 201 15.50 -25.36 10.96
N ALA A 202 16.56 -26.15 10.96
CA ALA A 202 16.45 -27.57 11.27
C ALA A 202 15.90 -27.71 12.69
N THR A 203 14.83 -28.48 12.87
CA THR A 203 14.28 -28.74 14.20
C THR A 203 15.26 -29.64 14.97
N SER A 204 15.64 -29.26 16.19
CA SER A 204 16.64 -29.97 17.01
C SER A 204 16.05 -30.99 17.99
N GLU A 205 14.75 -31.30 17.89
CA GLU A 205 14.12 -32.33 18.71
C GLU A 205 14.51 -33.71 18.17
N ALA A 206 15.39 -34.40 18.87
CA ALA A 206 15.81 -35.76 18.54
C ALA A 206 14.71 -36.76 18.92
N VAL A 207 13.79 -37.00 17.97
CA VAL A 207 12.87 -38.14 17.99
C VAL A 207 13.56 -39.32 17.31
N THR A 208 13.40 -40.53 17.83
CA THR A 208 14.06 -41.76 17.35
C THR A 208 13.03 -42.85 17.01
N PHE A 209 13.46 -43.96 16.41
CA PHE A 209 12.56 -45.08 16.08
C PHE A 209 11.96 -45.76 17.32
N ASP A 210 12.60 -45.60 18.48
CA ASP A 210 12.10 -46.06 19.77
C ASP A 210 10.82 -45.31 20.18
N ASP A 211 10.65 -44.06 19.73
CA ASP A 211 9.47 -43.24 20.02
C ASP A 211 8.26 -43.57 19.12
N VAL A 212 8.47 -44.38 18.07
CA VAL A 212 7.43 -44.79 17.13
C VAL A 212 6.99 -46.22 17.44
N ALA A 213 5.75 -46.42 17.87
CA ALA A 213 5.25 -47.76 18.18
C ALA A 213 4.72 -48.49 16.92
N GLY A 214 5.17 -49.73 16.73
CA GLY A 214 4.68 -50.63 15.68
C GLY A 214 5.15 -50.28 14.26
N ILE A 215 4.44 -50.79 13.26
CA ILE A 215 4.73 -50.58 11.82
C ILE A 215 6.15 -51.06 11.43
N GLU A 216 6.55 -52.23 11.93
CA GLU A 216 7.91 -52.77 11.74
C GLU A 216 8.33 -52.91 10.27
N THR A 217 7.39 -53.25 9.38
CA THR A 217 7.66 -53.33 7.94
C THR A 217 8.08 -51.99 7.35
N VAL A 218 7.42 -50.89 7.74
CA VAL A 218 7.76 -49.55 7.24
C VAL A 218 9.05 -49.04 7.88
N LYS A 219 9.30 -49.37 9.15
CA LYS A 219 10.58 -49.06 9.80
C LYS A 219 11.75 -49.73 9.07
N ALA A 220 11.61 -51.00 8.68
CA ALA A 220 12.63 -51.73 7.92
C ALA A 220 12.90 -51.08 6.55
N GLU A 221 11.86 -50.65 5.83
CA GLU A 221 12.04 -49.93 4.55
C GLU A 221 12.73 -48.57 4.74
N LEU A 222 12.45 -47.87 5.83
CA LEU A 222 13.08 -46.59 6.15
C LEU A 222 14.50 -46.73 6.73
N GLU A 223 14.87 -47.91 7.23
CA GLU A 223 16.23 -48.20 7.69
C GLU A 223 17.24 -48.12 6.54
N GLU A 224 16.86 -48.56 5.34
CA GLU A 224 17.67 -48.38 4.12
C GLU A 224 17.93 -46.90 3.81
N ILE A 225 16.92 -46.05 4.05
CA ILE A 225 17.03 -44.60 3.85
C ILE A 225 17.98 -43.97 4.87
N ILE A 226 17.93 -44.45 6.13
CA ILE A 226 18.84 -44.00 7.19
C ILE A 226 20.28 -44.40 6.88
N GLU A 227 20.53 -45.64 6.45
CA GLU A 227 21.86 -46.11 6.06
C GLU A 227 22.43 -45.27 4.92
N PHE A 228 21.58 -44.91 3.94
CA PHE A 228 21.98 -44.02 2.86
C PHE A 228 22.39 -42.63 3.34
N LEU A 229 21.62 -42.02 4.26
CA LEU A 229 21.93 -40.68 4.79
C LEU A 229 23.18 -40.66 5.66
N ARG A 230 23.49 -41.76 6.36
CA ARG A 230 24.70 -41.91 7.17
C ARG A 230 25.95 -42.20 6.32
N GLU A 231 25.83 -43.04 5.29
CA GLU A 231 26.97 -43.48 4.47
C GLU A 231 26.74 -43.28 2.94
N PRO A 232 26.48 -42.04 2.47
CA PRO A 232 26.12 -41.79 1.07
C PRO A 232 27.23 -42.23 0.08
N GLU A 233 28.50 -42.16 0.48
CA GLU A 233 29.64 -42.56 -0.36
C GLU A 233 29.62 -44.05 -0.73
N LYS A 234 29.13 -44.92 0.16
CA LYS A 234 29.05 -46.37 -0.06
C LYS A 234 28.13 -46.68 -1.23
N PHE A 235 26.97 -46.02 -1.27
CA PHE A 235 25.97 -46.18 -2.33
C PHE A 235 26.43 -45.56 -3.65
N GLN A 236 27.10 -44.41 -3.61
CA GLN A 236 27.67 -43.78 -4.81
C GLN A 236 28.76 -44.65 -5.46
N LYS A 237 29.65 -45.28 -4.66
CA LYS A 237 30.69 -46.19 -5.15
C LYS A 237 30.12 -47.45 -5.81
N LEU A 238 28.98 -47.92 -5.34
CA LEU A 238 28.25 -49.04 -5.92
C LEU A 238 27.46 -48.66 -7.19
N GLY A 239 27.38 -47.37 -7.54
CA GLY A 239 26.58 -46.87 -8.64
C GLY A 239 25.07 -47.01 -8.40
N ALA A 240 24.65 -47.18 -7.15
CA ALA A 240 23.24 -47.30 -6.79
C ALA A 240 22.52 -45.96 -7.02
N ARG A 241 21.30 -46.04 -7.56
CA ARG A 241 20.45 -44.85 -7.69
C ARG A 241 19.76 -44.58 -6.37
N ILE A 242 19.98 -43.37 -5.87
CA ILE A 242 19.42 -42.91 -4.60
C ILE A 242 17.93 -42.61 -4.81
N PRO A 243 17.04 -43.09 -3.91
CA PRO A 243 15.64 -42.68 -3.94
C PRO A 243 15.55 -41.17 -3.65
N LYS A 244 14.90 -40.44 -4.55
CA LYS A 244 14.78 -38.98 -4.45
C LYS A 244 13.75 -38.53 -3.41
N GLY A 245 12.84 -39.43 -3.04
CA GLY A 245 11.81 -39.13 -2.05
C GLY A 245 10.95 -40.33 -1.68
N VAL A 246 10.21 -40.18 -0.59
CA VAL A 246 9.33 -41.21 -0.01
C VAL A 246 7.96 -40.60 0.26
N LEU A 247 6.90 -41.22 -0.28
CA LEU A 247 5.53 -40.76 -0.04
C LEU A 247 4.86 -41.62 1.03
N LEU A 248 4.64 -41.04 2.22
CA LEU A 248 3.88 -41.69 3.29
C LEU A 248 2.38 -41.42 3.13
N ASN A 249 1.60 -42.46 2.83
CA ASN A 249 0.14 -42.37 2.70
C ASN A 249 -0.57 -43.17 3.80
N GLY A 250 -1.68 -42.62 4.32
CA GLY A 250 -2.56 -43.31 5.26
C GLY A 250 -3.57 -42.35 5.91
N PRO A 251 -4.51 -42.86 6.72
CA PRO A 251 -5.45 -42.03 7.48
C PRO A 251 -4.76 -40.95 8.35
N PRO A 252 -5.42 -39.83 8.67
CA PRO A 252 -4.86 -38.86 9.61
C PRO A 252 -4.62 -39.50 10.99
N GLY A 253 -3.58 -39.07 11.70
CA GLY A 253 -3.26 -39.58 13.04
C GLY A 253 -2.43 -40.87 13.11
N THR A 254 -1.98 -41.43 11.99
CA THR A 254 -1.12 -42.64 11.96
C THR A 254 0.37 -42.38 12.19
N GLY A 255 0.74 -41.21 12.71
CA GLY A 255 2.14 -40.91 13.04
C GLY A 255 3.08 -40.64 11.86
N LYS A 256 2.59 -40.29 10.66
CA LYS A 256 3.44 -39.98 9.48
C LYS A 256 4.51 -38.91 9.78
N THR A 257 4.09 -37.79 10.36
CA THR A 257 4.99 -36.69 10.74
C THR A 257 5.97 -37.10 11.84
N LEU A 258 5.55 -37.97 12.77
CA LEU A 258 6.40 -38.50 13.82
C LEU A 258 7.47 -39.45 13.25
N LEU A 259 7.08 -40.34 12.34
CA LEU A 259 7.98 -41.27 11.65
C LEU A 259 9.03 -40.52 10.83
N ALA A 260 8.65 -39.48 10.09
CA ALA A 260 9.60 -38.67 9.31
C ALA A 260 10.64 -37.96 10.21
N ARG A 261 10.21 -37.44 11.37
CA ARG A 261 11.12 -36.86 12.37
C ARG A 261 12.05 -37.92 12.95
N ALA A 262 11.53 -39.11 13.22
CA ALA A 262 12.29 -40.23 13.74
C ALA A 262 13.39 -40.68 12.77
N VAL A 263 13.11 -40.74 11.46
CA VAL A 263 14.12 -41.02 10.41
C VAL A 263 15.25 -39.98 10.44
N ALA A 264 14.92 -38.70 10.58
CA ALA A 264 15.92 -37.64 10.63
C ALA A 264 16.78 -37.70 11.89
N GLY A 265 16.16 -38.00 13.04
CA GLY A 265 16.85 -38.17 14.32
C GLY A 265 17.76 -39.38 14.34
N GLU A 266 17.31 -40.52 13.79
CA GLU A 266 18.16 -41.71 13.59
C GLU A 266 19.32 -41.43 12.64
N ALA A 267 19.08 -40.76 11.51
CA ALA A 267 20.14 -40.42 10.56
C ALA A 267 21.08 -39.31 11.08
N GLY A 268 20.67 -38.53 12.09
CA GLY A 268 21.45 -37.42 12.63
C GLY A 268 21.60 -36.25 11.66
N VAL A 269 20.62 -36.04 10.77
CA VAL A 269 20.68 -35.04 9.70
C VAL A 269 19.69 -33.88 9.93
N PRO A 270 19.93 -32.69 9.38
CA PRO A 270 18.98 -31.58 9.39
C PRO A 270 17.59 -31.96 8.86
N PHE A 271 16.55 -31.62 9.63
CA PHE A 271 15.14 -31.86 9.28
C PHE A 271 14.42 -30.55 8.96
N PHE A 272 14.09 -30.35 7.68
CA PHE A 272 13.33 -29.19 7.20
C PHE A 272 11.85 -29.59 7.06
N SER A 273 10.97 -28.98 7.84
CA SER A 273 9.52 -29.27 7.79
C SER A 273 8.74 -28.07 7.26
N VAL A 274 7.84 -28.35 6.32
CA VAL A 274 6.89 -27.36 5.76
C VAL A 274 5.54 -28.03 5.54
N ASN A 275 4.45 -27.28 5.70
CA ASN A 275 3.12 -27.75 5.32
C ASN A 275 2.80 -27.28 3.89
N GLY A 276 2.28 -28.17 3.05
CA GLY A 276 1.94 -27.94 1.64
C GLY A 276 0.97 -26.78 1.45
N SER A 277 0.07 -26.56 2.40
CA SER A 277 -0.85 -25.41 2.39
C SER A 277 -0.14 -24.05 2.53
N GLU A 278 1.06 -23.99 3.14
CA GLU A 278 1.84 -22.75 3.26
C GLU A 278 2.33 -22.23 1.90
N PHE A 279 2.37 -23.09 0.88
CA PHE A 279 2.73 -22.69 -0.46
C PHE A 279 1.60 -22.00 -1.20
N ILE A 280 0.34 -22.16 -0.77
CA ILE A 280 -0.84 -21.63 -1.45
C ILE A 280 -1.12 -20.21 -0.97
N GLN A 281 -0.95 -19.23 -1.86
CA GLN A 281 -1.14 -17.81 -1.55
C GLN A 281 -1.93 -17.07 -2.64
N MET A 282 -2.43 -15.88 -2.28
CA MET A 282 -3.18 -15.01 -3.20
C MET A 282 -2.29 -14.38 -4.30
N PHE A 283 -0.97 -14.45 -4.13
CA PHE A 283 0.00 -13.83 -5.03
C PHE A 283 0.69 -14.88 -5.89
N VAL A 284 0.57 -14.74 -7.21
CA VAL A 284 1.20 -15.61 -8.21
C VAL A 284 2.72 -15.66 -8.02
N GLY A 285 3.31 -16.85 -8.06
CA GLY A 285 4.76 -17.06 -8.02
C GLY A 285 5.42 -17.01 -6.64
N VAL A 286 4.70 -16.64 -5.58
CA VAL A 286 5.27 -16.62 -4.22
C VAL A 286 5.52 -18.04 -3.70
N GLY A 287 4.60 -18.99 -3.96
CA GLY A 287 4.76 -20.40 -3.62
C GLY A 287 6.00 -21.02 -4.26
N ALA A 288 6.13 -20.90 -5.58
CA ALA A 288 7.30 -21.39 -6.33
C ALA A 288 8.64 -20.78 -5.85
N GLY A 289 8.65 -19.50 -5.46
CA GLY A 289 9.85 -18.86 -4.88
C GLY A 289 10.28 -19.52 -3.56
N ARG A 290 9.33 -19.82 -2.67
CA ARG A 290 9.60 -20.51 -1.40
C ARG A 290 10.12 -21.93 -1.60
N VAL A 291 9.57 -22.66 -2.57
CA VAL A 291 10.05 -24.01 -2.93
C VAL A 291 11.53 -23.95 -3.32
N ARG A 292 11.93 -23.03 -4.19
CA ARG A 292 13.35 -22.85 -4.58
C ARG A 292 14.23 -22.54 -3.38
N ASP A 293 13.78 -21.65 -2.49
CA ASP A 293 14.55 -21.25 -1.31
C ASP A 293 14.69 -22.40 -0.30
N LEU A 294 13.64 -23.20 -0.11
CA LEU A 294 13.66 -24.41 0.73
C LEU A 294 14.68 -25.42 0.21
N PHE A 295 14.58 -25.79 -1.07
CA PHE A 295 15.49 -26.76 -1.69
C PHE A 295 16.94 -26.25 -1.72
N ARG A 296 17.17 -24.95 -1.98
CA ARG A 296 18.50 -24.35 -1.91
C ARG A 296 19.10 -24.42 -0.50
N THR A 297 18.29 -24.18 0.53
CA THR A 297 18.74 -24.23 1.93
C THR A 297 19.07 -25.65 2.36
N ALA A 298 18.24 -26.62 1.97
CA ALA A 298 18.47 -28.03 2.24
C ALA A 298 19.71 -28.57 1.53
N LYS A 299 19.90 -28.24 0.24
CA LYS A 299 21.13 -28.59 -0.52
C LYS A 299 22.40 -28.04 0.13
N ALA A 300 22.35 -26.85 0.70
CA ALA A 300 23.49 -26.24 1.41
C ALA A 300 23.85 -26.94 2.73
N GLN A 301 22.93 -27.72 3.30
CA GLN A 301 23.12 -28.48 4.54
C GLN A 301 23.06 -30.00 4.31
N ALA A 302 23.27 -30.47 3.08
CA ALA A 302 23.25 -31.89 2.76
C ALA A 302 24.37 -32.66 3.53
N PRO A 303 24.10 -33.88 4.01
CA PRO A 303 22.87 -34.66 3.85
C PRO A 303 21.70 -34.12 4.70
N ALA A 304 20.48 -34.09 4.15
CA ALA A 304 19.32 -33.48 4.81
C ALA A 304 17.98 -34.09 4.36
N ILE A 305 16.93 -33.90 5.18
CA ILE A 305 15.56 -34.33 4.87
C ILE A 305 14.64 -33.12 4.74
N ILE A 306 13.84 -33.08 3.67
CA ILE A 306 12.77 -32.10 3.44
C ILE A 306 11.42 -32.79 3.60
N PHE A 307 10.75 -32.58 4.72
CA PHE A 307 9.40 -33.09 4.95
C PHE A 307 8.32 -32.09 4.53
N ILE A 308 7.48 -32.48 3.57
CA ILE A 308 6.31 -31.72 3.13
C ILE A 308 5.04 -32.42 3.64
N ASP A 309 4.43 -31.86 4.69
CA ASP A 309 3.13 -32.34 5.19
C ASP A 309 2.00 -31.85 4.26
N GLU A 310 0.86 -32.54 4.23
CA GLU A 310 -0.33 -32.14 3.44
C GLU A 310 -0.01 -31.76 1.97
N ILE A 311 0.85 -32.55 1.31
CA ILE A 311 1.23 -32.32 -0.10
C ILE A 311 0.03 -32.42 -1.06
N ASP A 312 -1.06 -33.07 -0.64
CA ASP A 312 -2.32 -33.11 -1.38
C ASP A 312 -2.95 -31.72 -1.57
N ALA A 313 -2.64 -30.76 -0.70
CA ALA A 313 -3.07 -29.37 -0.85
C ALA A 313 -2.55 -28.73 -2.16
N VAL A 314 -1.33 -29.05 -2.57
CA VAL A 314 -0.70 -28.57 -3.82
C VAL A 314 -0.87 -29.53 -4.98
N GLY A 315 -1.03 -30.83 -4.72
CA GLY A 315 -1.15 -31.88 -5.73
C GLY A 315 -2.55 -32.04 -6.34
N ARG A 316 -3.59 -31.44 -5.75
CA ARG A 316 -4.97 -31.62 -6.22
C ARG A 316 -5.30 -30.75 -7.44
N GLN A 317 -5.40 -31.38 -8.60
CA GLN A 317 -5.92 -30.73 -9.81
C GLN A 317 -7.43 -30.46 -9.68
N ARG A 318 -7.85 -29.18 -9.72
CA ARG A 318 -9.26 -28.80 -9.85
C ARG A 318 -9.54 -28.47 -11.32
N GLY A 319 -10.38 -29.29 -11.97
CA GLY A 319 -10.67 -29.14 -13.40
C GLY A 319 -11.28 -27.77 -13.76
N ALA A 320 -10.84 -27.25 -14.91
CA ALA A 320 -11.46 -26.27 -15.83
C ALA A 320 -12.47 -25.24 -15.27
N GLY A 321 -12.21 -24.67 -14.09
CA GLY A 321 -12.96 -23.51 -13.59
C GLY A 321 -12.35 -22.22 -14.12
N LEU A 322 -13.12 -21.43 -14.88
CA LEU A 322 -12.75 -20.07 -15.29
C LEU A 322 -12.49 -19.18 -14.05
N GLY A 323 -11.25 -19.13 -13.60
CA GLY A 323 -10.82 -18.31 -12.48
C GLY A 323 -9.38 -18.62 -12.09
N GLY A 324 -8.47 -17.66 -12.33
CA GLY A 324 -7.00 -17.76 -12.22
C GLY A 324 -6.40 -18.02 -10.82
N GLY A 325 -7.10 -18.75 -9.95
CA GLY A 325 -6.55 -19.34 -8.73
C GLY A 325 -6.04 -20.79 -8.93
N HIS A 326 -6.10 -21.33 -10.15
CA HIS A 326 -5.55 -22.64 -10.47
C HIS A 326 -4.04 -22.59 -10.72
N ASP A 327 -3.61 -21.53 -11.40
CA ASP A 327 -2.25 -21.36 -11.93
C ASP A 327 -1.16 -21.40 -10.85
N GLU A 328 -1.45 -20.88 -9.66
CA GLU A 328 -0.45 -20.80 -8.58
C GLU A 328 -0.13 -22.18 -7.95
N ARG A 329 -1.13 -23.05 -7.82
CA ARG A 329 -0.94 -24.42 -7.34
C ARG A 329 -0.17 -25.26 -8.35
N GLU A 330 -0.57 -25.21 -9.63
CA GLU A 330 0.12 -25.94 -10.70
C GLU A 330 1.56 -25.43 -10.85
N GLN A 331 1.78 -24.11 -10.78
CA GLN A 331 3.12 -23.53 -10.84
C GLN A 331 3.99 -23.99 -9.67
N THR A 332 3.44 -24.01 -8.45
CA THR A 332 4.18 -24.47 -7.25
C THR A 332 4.47 -25.96 -7.34
N LEU A 333 3.49 -26.78 -7.74
CA LEU A 333 3.67 -28.23 -7.93
C LEU A 333 4.76 -28.52 -8.97
N ASN A 334 4.69 -27.87 -10.14
CA ASN A 334 5.71 -28.03 -11.18
C ASN A 334 7.10 -27.58 -10.69
N GLN A 335 7.16 -26.58 -9.80
CA GLN A 335 8.43 -26.17 -9.20
C GLN A 335 8.98 -27.24 -8.25
N ILE A 336 8.13 -27.89 -7.44
CA ILE A 336 8.56 -29.01 -6.56
C ILE A 336 9.10 -30.15 -7.44
N LEU A 337 8.36 -30.54 -8.47
CA LEU A 337 8.78 -31.59 -9.41
C LEU A 337 10.11 -31.23 -10.10
N SER A 338 10.26 -30.00 -10.57
CA SER A 338 11.49 -29.53 -11.20
C SER A 338 12.69 -29.53 -10.24
N GLU A 339 12.49 -29.21 -8.96
CA GLU A 339 13.57 -29.25 -7.96
C GLU A 339 13.94 -30.68 -7.58
N MET A 340 12.95 -31.58 -7.47
CA MET A 340 13.17 -33.02 -7.23
C MET A 340 13.90 -33.68 -8.41
N ASP A 341 13.55 -33.32 -9.65
CA ASP A 341 14.23 -33.84 -10.83
C ASP A 341 15.64 -33.27 -10.98
N GLY A 342 15.85 -32.04 -10.54
CA GLY A 342 17.15 -31.35 -10.56
C GLY A 342 18.17 -31.86 -9.53
N PHE A 343 17.83 -32.83 -8.67
CA PHE A 343 18.83 -33.46 -7.79
C PHE A 343 19.84 -34.27 -8.59
N THR A 344 21.12 -33.97 -8.37
CA THR A 344 22.21 -34.81 -8.85
C THR A 344 22.44 -35.96 -7.86
N PRO A 345 23.04 -37.09 -8.28
CA PRO A 345 23.41 -38.18 -7.35
C PRO A 345 24.35 -37.76 -6.22
N ALA A 346 24.98 -36.58 -6.32
CA ALA A 346 25.84 -36.00 -5.30
C ALA A 346 25.05 -35.19 -4.24
N ASP A 347 23.83 -34.76 -4.55
CA ASP A 347 22.97 -34.03 -3.62
C ASP A 347 22.27 -35.04 -2.71
N SER A 348 22.86 -35.35 -1.55
CA SER A 348 22.31 -36.29 -0.55
C SER A 348 21.09 -35.73 0.20
N VAL A 349 20.04 -35.35 -0.53
CA VAL A 349 18.80 -34.78 0.01
C VAL A 349 17.62 -35.68 -0.33
N ILE A 350 16.75 -35.92 0.66
CA ILE A 350 15.54 -36.74 0.50
C ILE A 350 14.31 -35.90 0.81
N VAL A 351 13.26 -36.08 0.00
CA VAL A 351 11.95 -35.42 0.14
C VAL A 351 10.89 -36.42 0.60
#